data_AF-A0A849PT33-F1
#
_entry.id   AF-A0A849PT33-F1
#
_cell.length_a   1.000
_cell.length_b   1.000
_cell.length_c   1.000
_cell.angle_alpha   90.00
_cell.angle_beta   90.00
_cell.angle_gamma   90.00
#
_symmetry.space_group_name_H-M   'P 1'
#
loop_
_entity.id
_entity.type
_entity.pdbx_description
1 polymer ?
#
loop_
_entity_poly.entity_id
_entity_poly.type
_entity_poly.pdbx_seq_one_letter_code
_entity_poly.pdbx_strand_id
1 'polypeptide(L)'
;MIEEIQSSQRSWMEKFPYLHDANEKIDLAIVVYRRVGYLKRQDLDNIAKIVLDALKGYLFKDDSQIVRLLLVKNEAKLLAEYETDSLVISFRIHDPERDMILINEKNNGTW
;
A
#
# COMPACT_ATOMS: atom_id res chain seq x y z
N MET A 1 -8.64 11.86 21.34
CA MET A 1 -8.74 10.67 20.45
C MET A 1 -8.93 11.02 18.97
N ILE A 2 -10.07 11.58 18.50
CA ILE A 2 -10.23 11.97 17.07
C ILE A 2 -9.32 13.14 16.68
N GLU A 3 -9.21 14.15 17.55
CA GLU A 3 -8.34 15.32 17.31
C GLU A 3 -6.85 14.97 17.30
N GLU A 4 -6.42 13.96 18.08
CA GLU A 4 -5.05 13.46 18.09
C GLU A 4 -4.72 12.66 16.82
N ILE A 5 -5.67 11.89 16.28
CA ILE A 5 -5.52 11.21 14.99
C ILE A 5 -5.41 12.25 13.87
N GLN A 6 -6.23 13.31 13.89
CA GLN A 6 -6.16 14.38 12.88
C GLN A 6 -4.88 15.20 12.99
N SER A 7 -4.41 15.50 14.20
CA SER A 7 -3.16 16.22 14.46
C SER A 7 -1.92 15.43 14.00
N SER A 8 -1.88 14.13 14.33
CA SER A 8 -0.80 13.24 13.88
C SER A 8 -0.81 13.00 12.37
N GLN A 9 -1.99 12.96 11.74
CA GLN A 9 -2.12 12.89 10.27
C GLN A 9 -1.61 14.15 9.56
N ARG A 10 -1.92 15.36 10.05
CA ARG A 10 -1.37 16.61 9.49
C ARG A 10 0.16 16.63 9.57
N SER A 11 0.72 16.23 10.71
CA SER A 11 2.18 16.16 10.88
C SER A 11 2.85 15.15 9.95
N TRP A 12 2.16 14.06 9.58
CA TRP A 12 2.66 13.10 8.60
C TRP A 12 2.58 13.63 7.17
N MET A 13 1.49 14.32 6.81
CA MET A 13 1.33 14.95 5.48
C MET A 13 2.37 16.04 5.22
N GLU A 14 2.72 16.83 6.24
CA GLU A 14 3.77 17.87 6.14
C GLU A 14 5.16 17.29 5.84
N LYS A 15 5.41 16.02 6.14
CA LYS A 15 6.71 15.38 5.86
C LYS A 15 6.90 15.04 4.38
N PHE A 16 5.81 14.97 3.61
CA PHE A 16 5.83 14.54 2.21
C PHE A 16 5.02 15.47 1.30
N PRO A 17 5.33 16.78 1.29
CA PRO A 17 4.53 17.77 0.57
C PRO A 17 4.48 17.52 -0.94
N TYR A 18 5.52 16.90 -1.49
CA TYR A 18 5.62 16.55 -2.90
C TYR A 18 4.57 15.52 -3.35
N LEU A 19 4.05 14.68 -2.45
CA LEU A 19 3.02 13.70 -2.81
C LEU A 19 1.66 14.36 -3.13
N HIS A 20 1.46 15.59 -2.67
CA HIS A 20 0.26 16.39 -2.96
C HIS A 20 0.39 17.23 -4.24
N ASP A 21 1.57 17.28 -4.86
CA ASP A 21 1.74 17.89 -6.18
C ASP A 21 1.19 16.93 -7.25
N ALA A 22 0.15 17.35 -7.97
CA ALA A 22 -0.48 16.56 -9.02
C ALA A 22 0.47 16.22 -10.18
N ASN A 23 1.57 16.96 -10.33
CA ASN A 23 2.59 16.69 -11.34
C ASN A 23 3.54 15.57 -10.91
N GLU A 24 3.68 15.34 -9.61
CA GLU A 24 4.54 14.28 -9.09
C GLU A 24 3.89 12.92 -9.30
N LYS A 25 4.68 12.04 -9.90
CA LYS A 25 4.29 10.67 -10.21
C LYS A 25 4.78 9.74 -9.13
N ILE A 26 3.97 8.75 -8.78
CA ILE A 26 4.25 7.81 -7.70
C ILE A 26 4.09 6.37 -8.15
N ASP A 27 4.85 5.50 -7.51
CA ASP A 27 4.66 4.06 -7.53
C ASP A 27 4.07 3.62 -6.19
N LEU A 28 3.06 2.75 -6.22
CA LEU A 28 2.36 2.24 -5.03
C LEU A 28 2.35 0.70 -5.00
N ALA A 29 2.69 0.12 -3.87
CA ALA A 29 2.53 -1.30 -3.60
C ALA A 29 1.52 -1.54 -2.48
N ILE A 30 0.54 -2.40 -2.73
CA ILE A 30 -0.45 -2.85 -1.74
C ILE A 30 -0.28 -4.36 -1.58
N VAL A 31 0.13 -4.78 -0.39
CA VAL A 31 0.28 -6.19 -0.03
C VAL A 31 -0.77 -6.56 1.00
N VAL A 32 -1.66 -7.48 0.63
CA VAL A 32 -2.74 -7.96 1.50
C VAL A 32 -2.36 -9.34 2.01
N TYR A 33 -2.29 -9.50 3.33
CA TYR A 33 -2.12 -10.79 3.99
C TYR A 33 -3.45 -11.26 4.53
N ARG A 34 -3.91 -12.42 4.05
CA ARG A 34 -5.20 -13.00 4.42
C ARG A 34 -5.06 -14.48 4.70
N ARG A 35 -5.94 -15.03 5.54
CA ARG A 35 -6.04 -16.48 5.72
C ARG A 35 -6.47 -17.18 4.43
N VAL A 36 -5.96 -18.41 4.20
CA VAL A 36 -6.19 -19.21 2.99
C VAL A 36 -7.66 -19.33 2.59
N GLY A 37 -8.56 -19.55 3.55
CA GLY A 37 -10.00 -19.69 3.28
C GLY A 37 -10.65 -18.45 2.64
N TYR A 38 -10.07 -17.26 2.86
CA TYR A 38 -10.55 -15.99 2.30
C TYR A 38 -9.77 -15.55 1.06
N LEU A 39 -8.68 -16.26 0.70
CA LEU A 39 -7.86 -15.91 -0.47
C LEU A 39 -8.63 -16.05 -1.79
N LYS A 40 -9.62 -16.94 -1.88
CA LYS A 40 -10.38 -17.14 -3.13
C LYS A 40 -11.62 -16.24 -3.29
N ARG A 41 -12.07 -15.59 -2.22
CA ARG A 41 -13.37 -14.88 -2.20
C ARG A 41 -13.32 -13.40 -2.50
N GLN A 42 -12.15 -12.78 -2.43
CA GLN A 42 -11.99 -11.34 -2.61
C GLN A 42 -11.06 -11.05 -3.76
N ASP A 43 -11.58 -10.30 -4.72
CA ASP A 43 -10.79 -9.84 -5.86
C ASP A 43 -9.84 -8.73 -5.41
N LEU A 44 -8.61 -8.80 -5.90
CA LEU A 44 -7.52 -7.93 -5.46
C LEU A 44 -7.70 -6.49 -5.97
N ASP A 45 -8.35 -6.32 -7.12
CA ASP A 45 -8.76 -5.04 -7.70
C ASP A 45 -9.81 -4.32 -6.85
N ASN A 46 -10.78 -5.04 -6.28
CA ASN A 46 -11.78 -4.48 -5.38
C ASN A 46 -11.13 -3.94 -4.09
N ILE A 47 -10.17 -4.68 -3.53
CA ILE A 47 -9.40 -4.22 -2.37
C ILE A 47 -8.57 -2.99 -2.76
N ALA A 48 -7.87 -3.05 -3.89
CA ALA A 48 -7.07 -1.93 -4.38
C ALA A 48 -7.92 -0.67 -4.54
N LYS A 49 -9.10 -0.77 -5.15
CA LYS A 49 -10.01 0.37 -5.33
C LYS A 49 -10.38 1.03 -4.00
N ILE A 50 -10.82 0.24 -3.01
CA ILE A 50 -11.21 0.77 -1.70
C ILE A 50 -10.01 1.44 -1.00
N VAL A 51 -8.82 0.83 -1.11
CA VAL A 51 -7.60 1.39 -0.52
C VAL A 51 -7.19 2.67 -1.22
N LEU A 52 -7.23 2.73 -2.55
CA LEU A 52 -6.93 3.92 -3.32
C LEU A 52 -7.89 5.06 -2.99
N ASP A 53 -9.19 4.78 -2.94
CA ASP A 53 -10.21 5.75 -2.56
C ASP A 53 -9.96 6.30 -1.15
N ALA A 54 -9.56 5.45 -0.20
CA ALA A 54 -9.24 5.85 1.17
C ALA A 54 -7.92 6.65 1.28
N LEU A 55 -6.96 6.41 0.39
CA LEU A 55 -5.69 7.14 0.34
C LEU A 55 -5.79 8.46 -0.42
N LYS A 56 -6.79 8.63 -1.28
CA LYS A 56 -7.01 9.85 -2.05
C LYS A 56 -7.26 11.05 -1.13
N GLY A 57 -6.55 12.15 -1.40
CA GLY A 57 -6.52 13.35 -0.55
C GLY A 57 -5.56 13.26 0.63
N TYR A 58 -5.07 12.07 0.98
CA TYR A 58 -4.13 11.85 2.08
C TYR A 58 -2.72 11.53 1.61
N LEU A 59 -2.58 10.56 0.69
CA LEU A 59 -1.29 10.16 0.11
C LEU A 59 -1.06 10.80 -1.26
N PHE A 60 -2.10 10.96 -2.08
CA PHE A 60 -2.02 11.59 -3.40
C PHE A 60 -3.30 12.38 -3.64
N LYS A 61 -3.26 13.37 -4.53
CA LYS A 61 -4.43 14.20 -4.87
C LYS A 61 -5.33 13.53 -5.88
N ASP A 62 -4.75 12.89 -6.89
CA ASP A 62 -5.47 12.26 -7.99
C ASP A 62 -4.82 10.95 -8.41
N ASP A 63 -5.64 9.98 -8.81
CA ASP A 63 -5.24 8.63 -9.21
C ASP A 63 -4.28 8.66 -10.43
N SER A 64 -4.35 9.71 -11.25
CA SER A 64 -3.41 9.95 -12.37
C SER A 64 -1.96 10.19 -11.95
N GLN A 65 -1.69 10.40 -10.65
CA GLN A 65 -0.33 10.42 -10.11
C GLN A 65 0.27 9.00 -10.03
N ILE A 66 -0.55 7.96 -9.92
CA ILE A 66 -0.08 6.59 -9.78
C ILE A 66 0.29 6.04 -11.16
N VAL A 67 1.58 5.83 -11.37
CA VAL A 67 2.10 5.30 -12.64
C VAL A 67 2.30 3.79 -12.58
N ARG A 68 2.70 3.27 -11.42
CA ARG A 68 2.79 1.82 -11.18
C ARG A 68 2.03 1.42 -9.93
N LEU A 69 1.23 0.37 -10.06
CA LEU A 69 0.51 -0.26 -8.95
C LEU A 69 0.89 -1.73 -8.85
N LEU A 70 1.62 -2.09 -7.80
CA LEU A 70 1.93 -3.48 -7.47
C LEU A 70 0.91 -4.00 -6.46
N LEU A 71 0.08 -4.94 -6.87
CA LEU A 71 -0.88 -5.59 -5.99
C LEU A 71 -0.40 -7.00 -5.69
N VAL A 72 -0.28 -7.33 -4.42
CA VAL A 72 0.09 -8.67 -3.98
C VAL A 72 -0.88 -9.17 -2.93
N LYS A 73 -1.25 -10.44 -3.05
CA LYS A 73 -2.09 -11.13 -2.10
C LYS A 73 -1.34 -12.35 -1.59
N ASN A 74 -1.03 -12.35 -0.30
CA ASN A 74 -0.27 -13.39 0.36
C ASN A 74 -1.07 -14.04 1.48
N GLU A 75 -0.67 -15.25 1.86
CA GLU A 75 -1.19 -15.90 3.04
C GLU A 75 -0.67 -15.21 4.30
N ALA A 76 -1.57 -14.88 5.23
CA ALA A 76 -1.19 -14.39 6.54
C ALA A 76 -0.54 -15.52 7.37
N LYS A 77 0.64 -15.27 7.93
CA LYS A 77 1.24 -16.17 8.93
C LYS A 77 0.42 -16.06 10.21
N LEU A 78 -0.05 -17.18 10.74
CA LEU A 78 -0.73 -17.21 12.03
C LEU A 78 0.28 -16.91 13.14
N LEU A 79 0.14 -15.75 13.79
CA LEU A 79 0.92 -15.39 14.99
C LEU A 79 0.05 -15.67 16.21
N ALA A 80 0.23 -16.86 16.80
CA ALA A 80 -0.53 -17.34 17.96
C ALA A 80 -2.06 -17.22 17.77
N GLU A 81 -2.86 -17.30 18.82
CA GLU A 81 -4.33 -17.45 18.84
C GLU A 81 -5.14 -16.32 18.17
N TYR A 82 -4.49 -15.39 17.46
CA TYR A 82 -5.11 -14.22 16.85
C TYR A 82 -5.25 -14.36 15.34
N GLU A 83 -6.49 -14.27 14.87
CA GLU A 83 -6.81 -14.20 13.45
C GLU A 83 -6.68 -12.75 12.97
N THR A 84 -5.48 -12.34 12.57
CA THR A 84 -5.23 -10.98 12.06
C THR A 84 -4.97 -11.01 10.54
N ASP A 85 -5.87 -10.40 9.78
CA ASP A 85 -5.59 -9.98 8.41
C ASP A 85 -4.81 -8.66 8.44
N SER A 86 -3.86 -8.48 7.52
CA SER A 86 -3.07 -7.24 7.45
C SER A 86 -2.94 -6.70 6.04
N LEU A 87 -2.73 -5.39 5.96
CA LEU A 87 -2.54 -4.66 4.72
C LEU A 87 -1.33 -3.76 4.88
N VAL A 88 -0.36 -3.91 3.97
CA VAL A 88 0.85 -3.11 3.92
C VAL A 88 0.81 -2.24 2.68
N ILE A 89 1.02 -0.94 2.86
CA ILE A 89 1.12 0.04 1.78
C ILE A 89 2.55 0.57 1.77
N SER A 90 3.19 0.51 0.61
CA SER A 90 4.49 1.14 0.37
C SER A 90 4.38 2.03 -0.86
N PHE A 91 5.04 3.19 -0.81
CA PHE A 91 5.01 4.15 -1.89
C PHE A 91 6.39 4.80 -2.08
N ARG A 92 6.63 5.30 -3.27
CA ARG A 92 7.79 6.13 -3.61
C ARG A 92 7.45 7.08 -4.74
N ILE A 93 8.28 8.09 -4.94
CA ILE A 93 8.29 8.84 -6.21
C ILE A 93 8.65 7.88 -7.34
N HIS A 94 7.94 8.03 -8.46
CA HIS A 94 8.13 7.23 -9.66
C HIS A 94 9.56 7.41 -10.19
N ASP A 95 10.22 6.28 -10.41
CA ASP A 95 11.53 6.21 -11.05
C ASP A 95 11.40 5.28 -12.27
N PRO A 96 11.46 5.79 -13.51
CA PRO A 96 11.26 4.97 -14.70
C PRO A 96 12.30 3.84 -14.81
N GLU A 97 13.50 4.02 -14.26
CA GLU A 97 14.63 3.08 -14.36
C GLU A 97 14.60 1.99 -13.29
N ARG A 98 13.66 2.05 -12.34
CA ARG A 98 13.57 1.09 -11.24
C ARG A 98 12.20 0.48 -11.17
N ASP A 99 12.12 -0.84 -11.00
CA ASP A 99 10.86 -1.50 -10.66
C ASP A 99 10.60 -1.51 -9.16
N MET A 100 9.35 -1.77 -8.78
CA MET A 100 9.00 -2.17 -7.43
C MET A 100 8.93 -3.69 -7.37
N ILE A 101 9.71 -4.28 -6.47
CA ILE A 101 9.73 -5.72 -6.25
C ILE A 101 9.34 -6.02 -4.80
N LEU A 102 8.57 -7.10 -4.61
CA LEU A 102 8.34 -7.62 -3.27
C LEU A 102 9.52 -8.51 -2.86
N ILE A 103 10.24 -8.12 -1.81
CA ILE A 103 11.28 -8.97 -1.23
C ILE A 103 10.60 -9.95 -0.27
N ASN A 104 10.61 -11.24 -0.64
CA ASN A 104 10.23 -12.33 0.25
C ASN A 104 11.52 -13.03 0.72
N GLU A 105 11.59 -13.48 1.98
CA GLU A 105 12.76 -14.20 2.53
C GLU A 105 13.14 -15.45 1.69
N LYS A 106 12.19 -16.00 0.92
CA LYS A 106 12.43 -17.10 -0.03
C LYS A 106 13.20 -16.70 -1.30
N ASN A 107 13.34 -15.41 -1.60
CA ASN A 107 14.08 -14.89 -2.76
C ASN A 107 15.58 -14.65 -2.46
N ASN A 108 16.10 -15.17 -1.35
CA ASN A 108 17.54 -15.26 -1.09
C ASN A 108 18.21 -16.42 -1.85
N GLY A 109 17.55 -16.99 -2.86
CA GLY A 109 18.18 -17.84 -3.85
C GLY A 109 18.75 -16.98 -4.98
N THR A 110 20.07 -16.92 -5.06
CA THR A 110 20.85 -16.34 -6.17
C THR A 110 20.23 -16.66 -7.53
N TRP A 111 20.07 -15.61 -8.36
CA TRP A 111 19.84 -15.71 -9.80
C TRP A 111 20.95 -16.48 -10.51
#